data_AF-A0A386WXG0-F1
#
_entry.id   AF-A0A386WXG0-F1
#
_cell.length_a   1.000
_cell.length_b   1.000
_cell.length_c   1.000
_cell.angle_alpha   90.00
_cell.angle_beta   90.00
_cell.angle_gamma   90.00
#
_symmetry.space_group_name_H-M   'P 1'
#
loop_
_entity.id
_entity.type
_entity.pdbx_description
1 polymer ?
#
loop_
_entity_poly.entity_id
_entity_poly.type
_entity_poly.pdbx_seq_one_letter_code
_entity_poly.pdbx_strand_id
1 'polypeptide(L)'
;MNTNLQVDPAVDTADTGQGLADEPRTWWFTFPAGHAFADRYAVTYGTHEAARAAVVAHFGQTFAGQFASEEEAGVRQRGLLRLRSDQWPVAAVSEQVLGEPAAAPAVGGVEVKHEIVRAWKGGPGECGVQCACDLTFDGFDDLAQPTEHMNRHIAKANAELAALAVDEQPAAAVSLEETPAAGGPESRRLPAAELEPGMYVATGEPEMPGWEVRHVERAEDGGDLVGVVFTGPYYVEYDATELLELVDEQLVEQARARARARARRAQQIEGLRQLADLAERDEFVPLPPFTLRIHAGLDSTAAVRRLAAALDLPVTEDRYGARADWRYGGTEPCPAVHLEASAPHGPSAGKSGRASVPALPAAPASAGTVDPAGDEQPGGDR
;
A
#
# COMPACT_ATOMS: atom_id res chain seq x y z
N MET A 1 17.73 -27.61 -64.55
CA MET A 1 18.84 -27.31 -63.62
C MET A 1 18.20 -27.16 -62.25
N ASN A 2 18.24 -28.23 -61.45
CA ASN A 2 17.65 -28.28 -60.11
C ASN A 2 18.75 -27.98 -59.09
N THR A 3 18.57 -26.97 -58.27
CA THR A 3 19.45 -26.69 -57.14
C THR A 3 18.76 -27.16 -55.87
N ASN A 4 19.21 -28.30 -55.37
CA ASN A 4 18.92 -28.80 -54.03
C ASN A 4 19.67 -27.94 -53.00
N LEU A 5 18.96 -27.40 -52.02
CA LEU A 5 19.51 -26.95 -50.75
C LEU A 5 18.93 -27.87 -49.68
N GLN A 6 19.72 -28.87 -49.29
CA GLN A 6 19.49 -29.65 -48.07
C GLN A 6 19.89 -28.76 -46.89
N VAL A 7 18.98 -28.62 -45.93
CA VAL A 7 19.23 -28.02 -44.61
C VAL A 7 19.48 -29.17 -43.64
N ASP A 8 20.61 -29.10 -42.93
CA ASP A 8 21.00 -30.03 -41.87
C ASP A 8 19.99 -30.04 -40.71
N PRO A 9 19.57 -31.20 -40.19
CA PRO A 9 18.75 -31.29 -38.98
C PRO A 9 19.62 -31.71 -37.79
N ALA A 10 20.21 -30.76 -37.07
CA ALA A 10 20.68 -30.98 -35.69
C ALA A 10 21.13 -29.65 -35.06
N VAL A 11 20.19 -28.90 -34.48
CA VAL A 11 20.50 -28.02 -33.35
C VAL A 11 19.59 -28.43 -32.22
N ASP A 12 20.20 -29.00 -31.19
CA ASP A 12 19.61 -29.22 -29.87
C ASP A 12 18.95 -27.93 -29.39
N THR A 13 17.62 -27.87 -29.44
CA THR A 13 16.83 -26.96 -28.62
C THR A 13 16.86 -27.48 -27.18
N ALA A 14 17.98 -27.25 -26.52
CA ALA A 14 18.09 -27.38 -25.07
C ALA A 14 17.23 -26.27 -24.43
N ASP A 15 16.09 -26.69 -23.89
CA ASP A 15 15.59 -26.33 -22.57
C ASP A 15 16.00 -24.94 -22.02
N THR A 16 15.40 -23.88 -22.57
CA THR A 16 15.58 -22.48 -22.11
C THR A 16 14.25 -21.81 -21.74
N GLY A 17 13.13 -22.54 -21.81
CA GLY A 17 11.79 -21.97 -21.61
C GLY A 17 11.23 -22.06 -20.19
N GLN A 18 11.72 -22.99 -19.36
CA GLN A 18 11.06 -23.29 -18.07
C GLN A 18 11.49 -22.37 -16.92
N GLY A 19 12.72 -21.84 -16.94
CA GLY A 19 13.21 -20.95 -15.88
C GLY A 19 12.63 -19.53 -15.88
N LEU A 20 12.04 -19.10 -17.01
CA LEU A 20 11.49 -17.74 -17.15
C LEU A 20 10.01 -17.63 -16.73
N ALA A 21 9.33 -18.75 -16.48
CA ALA A 21 7.91 -18.78 -16.16
C ALA A 21 7.60 -18.29 -14.73
N ASP A 22 8.56 -18.48 -13.80
CA ASP A 22 8.39 -18.19 -12.37
C ASP A 22 8.81 -16.77 -11.98
N GLU A 23 9.51 -16.03 -12.85
CA GLU A 23 9.91 -14.66 -12.56
C GLU A 23 8.77 -13.67 -12.84
N PRO A 24 8.43 -12.79 -11.88
CA PRO A 24 7.37 -11.81 -12.06
C PRO A 24 7.77 -10.77 -13.12
N ARG A 25 6.95 -10.68 -14.17
CA ARG A 25 7.15 -9.76 -15.30
C ARG A 25 5.82 -9.28 -15.86
N THR A 26 5.90 -8.30 -16.76
CA THR A 26 4.73 -7.88 -17.54
C THR A 26 4.39 -8.97 -18.56
N TRP A 27 3.11 -9.22 -18.77
CA TRP A 27 2.60 -10.19 -19.75
C TRP A 27 1.56 -9.54 -20.65
N TRP A 28 1.65 -9.83 -21.94
CA TRP A 28 0.79 -9.27 -22.99
C TRP A 28 -0.12 -10.36 -23.55
N PHE A 29 -1.43 -10.09 -23.55
CA PHE A 29 -2.45 -11.03 -24.01
C PHE A 29 -3.21 -10.43 -25.19
N THR A 30 -3.31 -11.18 -26.28
CA THR A 30 -4.04 -10.77 -27.50
C THR A 30 -5.23 -11.68 -27.73
N PHE A 31 -6.22 -11.22 -28.49
CA PHE A 31 -7.46 -11.96 -28.74
C PHE A 31 -7.56 -12.45 -30.19
N PRO A 32 -8.22 -13.59 -30.46
CA PRO A 32 -8.34 -14.12 -31.81
C PRO A 32 -9.29 -13.27 -32.67
N ALA A 33 -9.11 -13.34 -33.98
CA ALA A 33 -10.04 -12.71 -34.93
C ALA A 33 -11.47 -13.23 -34.70
N GLY A 34 -12.45 -12.31 -34.73
CA GLY A 34 -13.84 -12.62 -34.42
C GLY A 34 -14.22 -12.57 -32.94
N HIS A 35 -13.25 -12.38 -32.03
CA HIS A 35 -13.53 -12.05 -30.63
C HIS A 35 -13.98 -10.59 -30.51
N ALA A 36 -14.81 -10.26 -29.50
CA ALA A 36 -15.23 -8.89 -29.21
C ALA A 36 -14.06 -7.92 -28.92
N PHE A 37 -12.87 -8.46 -28.65
CA PHE A 37 -11.64 -7.72 -28.34
C PHE A 37 -10.51 -7.99 -29.37
N ALA A 38 -10.83 -8.48 -30.58
CA ALA A 38 -9.84 -8.92 -31.58
C ALA A 38 -8.75 -7.88 -31.92
N ASP A 39 -9.09 -6.58 -31.90
CA ASP A 39 -8.17 -5.48 -32.20
C ASP A 39 -7.54 -4.85 -30.94
N ARG A 40 -7.59 -5.57 -29.82
CA ARG A 40 -7.13 -5.10 -28.52
C ARG A 40 -6.16 -6.07 -27.86
N TYR A 41 -5.46 -5.58 -26.83
CA TYR A 41 -4.60 -6.39 -25.98
C TYR A 41 -4.77 -6.03 -24.51
N ALA A 42 -4.62 -7.02 -23.62
CA ALA A 42 -4.59 -6.83 -22.18
C ALA A 42 -3.15 -6.96 -21.65
N VAL A 43 -2.83 -6.21 -20.60
CA VAL A 43 -1.52 -6.24 -19.94
C VAL A 43 -1.70 -6.42 -18.44
N THR A 44 -0.94 -7.34 -17.85
CA THR A 44 -0.88 -7.54 -16.40
C THR A 44 0.53 -7.88 -15.95
N TYR A 45 0.83 -7.73 -14.67
CA TYR A 45 2.14 -8.01 -14.08
C TYR A 45 2.04 -9.17 -13.10
N GLY A 46 2.97 -10.11 -13.16
CA GLY A 46 3.04 -11.25 -12.24
C GLY A 46 3.86 -12.40 -12.81
N THR A 47 3.85 -13.52 -12.10
CA THR A 47 4.33 -14.79 -12.67
C THR A 47 3.46 -15.17 -13.87
N HIS A 48 3.97 -16.03 -14.74
CA HIS A 48 3.22 -16.50 -15.91
C HIS A 48 1.83 -17.03 -15.54
N GLU A 49 1.77 -17.85 -14.49
CA GLU A 49 0.54 -18.47 -14.02
C GLU A 49 -0.44 -17.44 -13.42
N ALA A 50 0.05 -16.51 -12.59
CA ALA A 50 -0.79 -15.47 -11.99
C ALA A 50 -1.37 -14.52 -13.05
N ALA A 51 -0.54 -14.11 -14.02
CA ALA A 51 -0.95 -13.27 -15.13
C ALA A 51 -2.03 -13.97 -15.99
N ARG A 52 -1.81 -15.25 -16.30
CA ARG A 52 -2.78 -16.06 -17.04
C ARG A 52 -4.09 -16.25 -16.27
N ALA A 53 -4.01 -16.55 -14.97
CA ALA A 53 -5.19 -16.72 -14.12
C ALA A 53 -6.04 -15.45 -14.08
N ALA A 54 -5.41 -14.28 -13.94
CA ALA A 54 -6.10 -12.99 -13.99
C ALA A 54 -6.84 -12.79 -15.32
N VAL A 55 -6.18 -12.99 -16.45
CA VAL A 55 -6.83 -12.82 -17.77
C VAL A 55 -7.94 -13.85 -17.99
N VAL A 56 -7.76 -15.10 -17.55
CA VAL A 56 -8.79 -16.14 -17.65
C VAL A 56 -10.02 -15.80 -16.83
N ALA A 57 -9.87 -15.19 -15.65
CA ALA A 57 -11.00 -14.81 -14.80
C ALA A 57 -11.93 -13.80 -15.50
N HIS A 58 -11.37 -12.90 -16.32
CA HIS A 58 -12.13 -11.86 -17.02
C HIS A 58 -12.56 -12.27 -18.43
N PHE A 59 -11.65 -12.83 -19.21
CA PHE A 59 -11.86 -13.08 -20.65
C PHE A 59 -12.11 -14.55 -20.99
N GLY A 60 -12.12 -15.45 -19.99
CA GLY A 60 -12.19 -16.89 -20.20
C GLY A 60 -10.92 -17.47 -20.82
N GLN A 61 -11.01 -18.68 -21.36
CA GLN A 61 -9.86 -19.33 -22.02
C GLN A 61 -9.62 -18.85 -23.46
N THR A 62 -10.39 -17.86 -23.92
CA THR A 62 -10.38 -17.38 -25.31
C THR A 62 -9.44 -16.19 -25.49
N PHE A 63 -8.15 -16.47 -25.57
CA PHE A 63 -7.12 -15.53 -26.03
C PHE A 63 -6.25 -16.22 -27.09
N ALA A 64 -5.72 -15.43 -28.04
CA ALA A 64 -4.95 -15.93 -29.16
C ALA A 64 -3.50 -16.23 -28.80
N GLY A 65 -2.95 -15.49 -27.83
CA GLY A 65 -1.56 -15.64 -27.43
C GLY A 65 -1.25 -14.86 -26.17
N GLN A 66 -0.22 -15.33 -25.48
CA GLN A 66 0.36 -14.78 -24.27
C GLN A 66 1.86 -14.59 -24.55
N PHE A 67 2.38 -13.40 -24.30
CA PHE A 67 3.72 -13.01 -24.74
C PHE A 67 4.46 -12.31 -23.61
N ALA A 68 5.80 -12.41 -23.61
CA ALA A 68 6.67 -11.83 -22.59
C ALA A 68 7.20 -10.45 -22.97
N SER A 69 6.80 -9.92 -24.13
CA SER A 69 7.12 -8.56 -24.58
C SER A 69 6.06 -7.98 -25.53
N GLU A 70 6.10 -6.66 -25.71
CA GLU A 70 5.25 -5.93 -26.66
C GLU A 70 5.56 -6.33 -28.12
N GLU A 71 6.85 -6.55 -28.42
CA GLU A 71 7.35 -6.94 -29.73
C GLU A 71 6.85 -8.33 -30.13
N GLU A 72 6.94 -9.32 -29.22
CA GLU A 72 6.42 -10.68 -29.45
C GLU A 72 4.90 -10.70 -29.68
N ALA A 73 4.17 -9.87 -28.95
CA ALA A 73 2.73 -9.71 -29.12
C ALA A 73 2.34 -9.00 -30.42
N GLY A 74 3.30 -8.36 -31.11
CA GLY A 74 3.09 -7.62 -32.35
C GLY A 74 2.17 -6.41 -32.19
N VAL A 75 2.11 -5.80 -31.00
CA VAL A 75 1.16 -4.73 -30.65
C VAL A 75 1.25 -3.56 -31.64
N ARG A 76 2.47 -3.03 -31.87
CA ARG A 76 2.68 -1.90 -32.78
C ARG A 76 2.46 -2.28 -34.24
N GLN A 77 2.93 -3.47 -34.65
CA GLN A 77 2.82 -3.93 -36.02
C GLN A 77 1.37 -4.15 -36.45
N ARG A 78 0.52 -4.60 -35.51
CA ARG A 78 -0.90 -4.88 -35.74
C ARG A 78 -1.82 -3.72 -35.35
N GLY A 79 -1.29 -2.63 -34.80
CA GLY A 79 -2.07 -1.48 -34.36
C GLY A 79 -3.06 -1.80 -33.23
N LEU A 80 -2.71 -2.75 -32.34
CA LEU A 80 -3.62 -3.16 -31.27
C LEU A 80 -3.78 -2.07 -30.22
N LEU A 81 -5.00 -1.89 -29.72
CA LEU A 81 -5.31 -0.91 -28.67
C LEU A 81 -5.29 -1.55 -27.28
N ARG A 82 -4.71 -0.85 -26.31
CA ARG A 82 -4.63 -1.35 -24.93
C ARG A 82 -6.01 -1.35 -24.27
N LEU A 83 -6.41 -2.49 -23.73
CA LEU A 83 -7.50 -2.59 -22.77
C LEU A 83 -6.98 -2.22 -21.39
N ARG A 84 -7.47 -1.10 -20.87
CA ARG A 84 -7.24 -0.71 -19.47
C ARG A 84 -7.95 -1.70 -18.54
N SER A 85 -7.42 -1.91 -17.33
CA SER A 85 -7.97 -2.89 -16.38
C SER A 85 -9.42 -2.58 -15.98
N ASP A 86 -9.84 -1.31 -15.98
CA ASP A 86 -11.22 -0.88 -15.74
C ASP A 86 -12.19 -1.19 -16.91
N GLN A 87 -11.64 -1.49 -18.10
CA GLN A 87 -12.41 -1.88 -19.29
C GLN A 87 -12.50 -3.41 -19.43
N TRP A 88 -11.91 -4.16 -18.51
CA TRP A 88 -12.00 -5.61 -18.54
C TRP A 88 -13.44 -6.00 -18.20
N PRO A 89 -14.02 -7.00 -18.91
CA PRO A 89 -15.33 -7.52 -18.55
C PRO A 89 -15.31 -7.94 -17.08
N VAL A 90 -16.38 -7.62 -16.35
CA VAL A 90 -16.56 -8.09 -14.97
C VAL A 90 -16.42 -9.61 -15.00
N ALA A 91 -15.52 -10.15 -14.17
CA ALA A 91 -15.26 -11.57 -14.13
C ALA A 91 -16.60 -12.29 -14.05
N ALA A 92 -16.88 -13.13 -15.04
CA ALA A 92 -18.10 -13.91 -15.05
C ALA A 92 -18.00 -14.85 -13.86
N VAL A 93 -18.61 -14.47 -12.74
CA VAL A 93 -18.86 -15.37 -11.62
C VAL A 93 -19.60 -16.53 -12.26
N SER A 94 -18.94 -17.67 -12.35
CA SER A 94 -19.57 -18.88 -12.89
C SER A 94 -20.65 -19.28 -11.89
N GLU A 95 -21.85 -18.72 -12.10
CA GLU A 95 -23.07 -19.04 -11.37
C GLU A 95 -23.43 -20.49 -11.65
N GLN A 96 -23.09 -21.35 -10.70
CA GLN A 96 -23.89 -22.54 -10.44
C GLN A 96 -24.69 -22.31 -9.15
N VAL A 97 -26.01 -22.19 -9.35
CA VAL A 97 -27.11 -22.53 -8.44
C VAL A 97 -27.70 -21.40 -7.55
N LEU A 98 -28.87 -20.92 -8.03
CA LEU A 98 -30.10 -20.47 -7.34
C LEU A 98 -30.22 -19.05 -6.73
N GLY A 99 -30.94 -18.17 -7.44
CA GLY A 99 -32.04 -17.35 -6.89
C GLY A 99 -31.91 -15.81 -6.95
N GLU A 100 -32.52 -15.19 -7.96
CA GLU A 100 -32.80 -13.74 -8.11
C GLU A 100 -33.70 -13.13 -7.00
N PRO A 101 -33.91 -11.79 -6.92
CA PRO A 101 -33.04 -10.67 -7.36
C PRO A 101 -32.94 -9.53 -6.29
N ALA A 102 -31.86 -8.74 -6.28
CA ALA A 102 -31.92 -7.40 -5.67
C ALA A 102 -30.85 -6.43 -6.21
N ALA A 103 -31.38 -5.31 -6.72
CA ALA A 103 -30.84 -3.98 -6.99
C ALA A 103 -29.37 -3.63 -6.67
N ALA A 104 -28.77 -2.88 -7.61
CA ALA A 104 -27.52 -2.13 -7.47
C ALA A 104 -27.54 -1.10 -6.32
N PRO A 105 -26.36 -0.82 -5.73
CA PRO A 105 -25.96 0.58 -5.46
C PRO A 105 -24.50 0.83 -5.90
N ALA A 106 -24.22 1.92 -6.60
CA ALA A 106 -23.90 3.26 -6.06
C ALA A 106 -22.57 3.30 -5.28
N VAL A 107 -21.59 3.99 -5.87
CA VAL A 107 -20.26 4.27 -5.35
C VAL A 107 -20.38 5.21 -4.14
N GLY A 108 -20.13 4.66 -2.95
CA GLY A 108 -20.03 5.34 -1.67
C GLY A 108 -19.52 4.33 -0.64
N GLY A 109 -18.57 4.71 0.22
CA GLY A 109 -17.71 3.81 1.01
C GLY A 109 -18.39 2.52 1.48
N VAL A 110 -17.87 1.37 1.04
CA VAL A 110 -18.45 0.05 1.34
C VAL A 110 -18.35 -0.23 2.83
N GLU A 111 -19.46 -0.08 3.53
CA GLU A 111 -19.70 -0.70 4.82
C GLU A 111 -19.71 -2.22 4.60
N VAL A 112 -18.57 -2.88 4.86
CA VAL A 112 -18.47 -4.32 4.71
C VAL A 112 -19.26 -4.97 5.84
N LYS A 113 -20.39 -5.60 5.50
CA LYS A 113 -21.15 -6.42 6.45
C LYS A 113 -20.28 -7.61 6.86
N HIS A 114 -19.84 -7.64 8.11
CA HIS A 114 -19.00 -8.72 8.63
C HIS A 114 -19.82 -10.02 8.78
N GLU A 115 -19.54 -11.02 7.95
CA GLU A 115 -20.11 -12.37 8.03
C GLU A 115 -19.09 -13.42 7.58
N ILE A 116 -19.29 -14.67 7.98
CA ILE A 116 -18.43 -15.79 7.56
C ILE A 116 -18.73 -16.11 6.10
N VAL A 117 -17.79 -15.81 5.20
CA VAL A 117 -17.92 -16.08 3.76
C VAL A 117 -17.35 -17.43 3.37
N ARG A 118 -16.43 -17.98 4.18
CA ARG A 118 -15.82 -19.28 3.93
C ARG A 118 -15.50 -19.98 5.24
N ALA A 119 -15.73 -21.28 5.27
CA ALA A 119 -15.30 -22.17 6.34
C ALA A 119 -14.77 -23.46 5.70
N TRP A 120 -13.69 -24.01 6.24
CA TRP A 120 -13.13 -25.27 5.76
C TRP A 120 -12.68 -26.14 6.92
N LYS A 121 -12.88 -27.45 6.73
CA LYS A 121 -12.48 -28.49 7.67
C LYS A 121 -11.38 -29.33 7.03
N GLY A 122 -10.23 -29.42 7.69
CA GLY A 122 -9.12 -30.27 7.29
C GLY A 122 -8.76 -31.28 8.38
N GLY A 123 -7.54 -31.84 8.31
CA GLY A 123 -6.94 -32.59 9.41
C GLY A 123 -6.63 -31.73 10.64
N PRO A 124 -6.00 -32.31 11.68
CA PRO A 124 -5.50 -31.55 12.82
C PRO A 124 -4.61 -30.39 12.36
N GLY A 125 -4.88 -29.17 12.86
CA GLY A 125 -4.24 -27.93 12.44
C GLY A 125 -4.68 -27.35 11.09
N GLU A 126 -5.64 -27.94 10.38
CA GLU A 126 -6.03 -27.50 9.02
C GLU A 126 -7.46 -26.94 8.92
N CYS A 127 -8.16 -26.76 10.05
CA CYS A 127 -9.48 -26.11 10.06
C CYS A 127 -9.35 -24.58 10.10
N GLY A 128 -10.27 -23.88 9.42
CA GLY A 128 -10.30 -22.42 9.42
C GLY A 128 -11.58 -21.79 8.88
N VAL A 129 -11.72 -20.48 9.07
CA VAL A 129 -12.84 -19.64 8.60
C VAL A 129 -12.36 -18.26 8.14
N GLN A 130 -13.07 -17.65 7.18
CA GLN A 130 -12.78 -16.35 6.59
C GLN A 130 -14.00 -15.43 6.65
N CYS A 131 -13.77 -14.16 7.00
CA CYS A 131 -14.76 -13.09 7.06
C CYS A 131 -14.89 -12.39 5.70
N ALA A 132 -16.04 -11.75 5.44
CA ALA A 132 -16.23 -10.86 4.29
C ALA A 132 -15.21 -9.71 4.21
N CYS A 133 -14.58 -9.33 5.33
CA CYS A 133 -13.51 -8.33 5.37
C CYS A 133 -12.10 -8.93 5.18
N ASP A 134 -12.00 -10.15 4.64
CA ASP A 134 -10.76 -10.92 4.39
C ASP A 134 -9.94 -11.33 5.62
N LEU A 135 -10.43 -11.09 6.84
CA LEU A 135 -9.82 -11.66 8.04
C LEU A 135 -9.99 -13.18 8.05
N THR A 136 -8.90 -13.90 8.32
CA THR A 136 -8.88 -15.37 8.37
C THR A 136 -8.43 -15.87 9.73
N PHE A 137 -9.09 -16.90 10.24
CA PHE A 137 -8.64 -17.71 11.37
C PHE A 137 -8.43 -19.14 10.90
N ASP A 138 -7.18 -19.61 10.84
CA ASP A 138 -6.78 -20.94 10.42
C ASP A 138 -5.79 -21.58 11.43
N GLY A 139 -5.36 -22.81 11.17
CA GLY A 139 -4.41 -23.51 12.05
C GLY A 139 -5.06 -24.31 13.19
N PHE A 140 -6.36 -24.57 13.14
CA PHE A 140 -7.09 -25.20 14.26
C PHE A 140 -7.37 -26.68 14.02
N ASP A 141 -7.40 -27.45 15.11
CA ASP A 141 -7.70 -28.90 15.08
C ASP A 141 -9.18 -29.21 14.83
N ASP A 142 -10.07 -28.27 15.15
CA ASP A 142 -11.51 -28.39 14.96
C ASP A 142 -12.12 -27.05 14.56
N LEU A 143 -13.24 -27.09 13.84
CA LEU A 143 -13.91 -25.91 13.29
C LEU A 143 -14.57 -25.03 14.38
N ALA A 144 -14.80 -25.56 15.59
CA ALA A 144 -15.43 -24.80 16.67
C ALA A 144 -14.58 -23.60 17.11
N GLN A 145 -13.26 -23.78 17.25
CA GLN A 145 -12.35 -22.73 17.67
C GLN A 145 -12.28 -21.55 16.69
N PRO A 146 -11.96 -21.73 15.39
CA PRO A 146 -11.91 -20.62 14.43
C PRO A 146 -13.26 -19.94 14.29
N THR A 147 -14.36 -20.69 14.38
CA THR A 147 -15.73 -20.13 14.37
C THR A 147 -15.99 -19.23 15.59
N GLU A 148 -15.55 -19.61 16.79
CA GLU A 148 -15.65 -18.76 18.00
C GLU A 148 -14.84 -17.48 17.84
N HIS A 149 -13.61 -17.58 17.34
CA HIS A 149 -12.76 -16.42 17.05
C HIS A 149 -13.42 -15.47 16.04
N MET A 150 -14.02 -16.03 14.98
CA MET A 150 -14.72 -15.27 13.96
C MET A 150 -15.99 -14.60 14.48
N ASN A 151 -16.79 -15.30 15.28
CA ASN A 151 -17.98 -14.73 15.89
C ASN A 151 -17.64 -13.56 16.83
N ARG A 152 -16.53 -13.64 17.58
CA ARG A 152 -16.04 -12.52 18.39
C ARG A 152 -15.64 -11.32 17.53
N HIS A 153 -14.97 -11.57 16.40
CA HIS A 153 -14.63 -10.52 15.44
C HIS A 153 -15.88 -9.83 14.88
N ILE A 154 -16.85 -10.62 14.39
CA ILE A 154 -18.12 -10.10 13.84
C ILE A 154 -18.88 -9.30 14.91
N ALA A 155 -19.01 -9.83 16.12
CA ALA A 155 -19.70 -9.15 17.22
C ALA A 155 -19.04 -7.81 17.58
N LYS A 156 -17.70 -7.76 17.58
CA LYS A 156 -16.94 -6.54 17.86
C LYS A 156 -17.12 -5.50 16.75
N ALA A 157 -16.98 -5.90 15.48
CA ALA A 157 -17.16 -5.00 14.35
C ALA A 157 -18.58 -4.41 14.32
N ASN A 158 -19.60 -5.24 14.57
CA ASN A 158 -20.99 -4.78 14.65
C ASN A 158 -21.25 -3.86 15.85
N ALA A 159 -20.57 -4.08 16.99
CA ALA A 159 -20.66 -3.19 18.14
C ALA A 159 -20.00 -1.82 17.88
N GLU A 160 -18.88 -1.79 17.16
CA GLU A 160 -18.21 -0.56 16.74
C GLU A 160 -19.08 0.23 15.75
N LEU A 161 -19.71 -0.46 14.79
CA LEU A 161 -20.71 0.12 13.89
C LEU A 161 -21.93 0.68 14.64
N ALA A 162 -22.46 -0.07 15.62
CA ALA A 162 -23.57 0.39 16.45
C ALA A 162 -23.18 1.61 17.31
N ALA A 163 -21.93 1.68 17.80
CA ALA A 163 -21.44 2.83 18.56
C ALA A 163 -21.33 4.09 17.70
N LEU A 164 -20.93 3.95 16.42
CA LEU A 164 -20.92 5.06 15.46
C LEU A 164 -22.35 5.55 15.13
N ALA A 165 -23.32 4.65 15.07
CA ALA A 165 -24.72 5.01 14.79
C ALA A 165 -25.43 5.74 15.96
N VAL A 166 -24.94 5.61 17.20
CA VAL A 166 -25.54 6.28 18.39
C VAL A 166 -25.13 7.74 18.51
N ASP A 167 -24.00 8.15 17.92
CA ASP A 167 -23.60 9.57 17.85
C ASP A 167 -24.41 10.38 16.82
N GLU A 168 -25.18 9.70 15.95
CA GLU A 168 -26.05 10.31 14.92
C GLU A 168 -27.55 10.29 15.27
N GLN A 169 -27.92 10.11 16.55
CA GLN A 169 -29.34 10.20 16.92
C GLN A 169 -29.80 11.67 17.09
N PRO A 170 -30.81 12.14 16.36
CA PRO A 170 -31.16 13.55 16.29
C PRO A 170 -31.84 14.01 17.57
N ALA A 171 -31.30 15.05 18.19
CA ALA A 171 -32.00 15.81 19.21
C ALA A 171 -33.33 16.33 18.63
N ALA A 172 -34.39 16.17 19.42
CA ALA A 172 -35.76 16.46 19.06
C ALA A 172 -35.95 17.84 18.40
N ALA A 173 -36.86 17.86 17.42
CA ALA A 173 -37.35 19.00 16.67
C ALA A 173 -37.47 20.29 17.51
N VAL A 174 -36.52 21.19 17.30
CA VAL A 174 -36.66 22.62 17.55
C VAL A 174 -36.44 23.32 16.21
N SER A 175 -37.37 24.21 15.90
CA SER A 175 -37.57 24.91 14.64
C SER A 175 -36.30 25.28 13.88
N LEU A 176 -36.36 25.02 12.56
CA LEU A 176 -35.49 25.54 11.51
C LEU A 176 -35.29 27.05 11.64
N GLU A 177 -34.15 27.45 12.21
CA GLU A 177 -33.38 28.56 11.66
C GLU A 177 -32.19 27.93 10.92
N GLU A 178 -32.15 28.16 9.60
CA GLU A 178 -31.06 27.76 8.71
C GLU A 178 -29.72 28.18 9.31
N THR A 179 -28.99 27.19 9.85
CA THR A 179 -27.57 27.34 10.11
C THR A 179 -26.87 27.12 8.77
N PRO A 180 -26.20 28.13 8.18
CA PRO A 180 -25.52 27.96 6.92
C PRO A 180 -24.41 26.93 7.08
N ALA A 181 -24.36 25.97 6.15
CA ALA A 181 -23.29 24.99 6.06
C ALA A 181 -21.93 25.70 6.14
N ALA A 182 -21.08 25.26 7.07
CA ALA A 182 -19.69 25.69 7.11
C ALA A 182 -19.05 25.34 5.76
N GLY A 183 -18.75 26.38 4.97
CA GLY A 183 -18.13 26.23 3.66
C GLY A 183 -16.82 25.46 3.79
N GLY A 184 -16.79 24.25 3.20
CA GLY A 184 -15.53 23.67 2.75
C GLY A 184 -14.85 24.65 1.77
N PRO A 185 -13.53 24.53 1.53
CA PRO A 185 -12.84 25.40 0.59
C PRO A 185 -13.62 25.39 -0.72
N GLU A 186 -14.16 26.54 -1.11
CA GLU A 186 -15.04 26.65 -2.28
C GLU A 186 -14.32 26.07 -3.49
N SER A 187 -14.80 24.93 -4.00
CA SER A 187 -14.22 24.31 -5.18
C SER A 187 -14.42 25.28 -6.35
N ARG A 188 -13.37 26.03 -6.67
CA ARG A 188 -13.40 27.03 -7.72
C ARG A 188 -13.37 26.31 -9.05
N ARG A 189 -14.44 26.43 -9.84
CA ARG A 189 -14.49 25.95 -11.22
C ARG A 189 -14.06 27.06 -12.17
N LEU A 190 -13.27 26.71 -13.18
CA LEU A 190 -12.72 27.65 -14.16
C LEU A 190 -12.84 27.05 -15.57
N PRO A 191 -13.25 27.82 -16.60
CA PRO A 191 -13.19 27.35 -17.98
C PRO A 191 -11.77 26.94 -18.39
N ALA A 192 -11.63 25.91 -19.24
CA ALA A 192 -10.34 25.42 -19.70
C ALA A 192 -9.51 26.50 -20.41
N ALA A 193 -10.15 27.42 -21.13
CA ALA A 193 -9.49 28.55 -21.78
C ALA A 193 -8.85 29.55 -20.81
N GLU A 194 -9.33 29.60 -19.56
CA GLU A 194 -8.84 30.50 -18.52
C GLU A 194 -7.73 29.87 -17.66
N LEU A 195 -7.36 28.60 -17.91
CA LEU A 195 -6.28 27.97 -17.18
C LEU A 195 -4.95 28.69 -17.43
N GLU A 196 -4.16 28.82 -16.36
CA GLU A 196 -2.81 29.39 -16.40
C GLU A 196 -1.78 28.38 -15.85
N PRO A 197 -0.53 28.44 -16.32
CA PRO A 197 0.56 27.68 -15.71
C PRO A 197 0.67 27.93 -14.19
N GLY A 198 0.82 26.85 -13.43
CA GLY A 198 0.87 26.87 -11.96
C GLY A 198 -0.48 26.63 -11.27
N MET A 199 -1.60 26.61 -12.01
CA MET A 199 -2.89 26.17 -11.46
C MET A 199 -2.92 24.64 -11.32
N TYR A 200 -3.73 24.13 -10.38
CA TYR A 200 -3.91 22.69 -10.16
C TYR A 200 -5.34 22.28 -10.48
N VAL A 201 -5.51 21.34 -11.43
CA VAL A 201 -6.82 20.80 -11.84
C VAL A 201 -7.08 19.48 -11.14
N ALA A 202 -8.30 19.30 -10.62
CA ALA A 202 -8.70 18.09 -9.91
C ALA A 202 -8.63 16.85 -10.81
N THR A 203 -8.12 15.75 -10.26
CA THR A 203 -8.05 14.46 -10.96
C THR A 203 -9.20 13.52 -10.57
N GLY A 204 -9.87 13.80 -9.44
CA GLY A 204 -10.79 12.86 -8.78
C GLY A 204 -10.11 11.75 -7.98
N GLU A 205 -8.77 11.67 -8.00
CA GLU A 205 -8.02 10.65 -7.28
C GLU A 205 -7.55 11.17 -5.91
N PRO A 206 -7.91 10.52 -4.79
CA PRO A 206 -7.55 11.01 -3.45
C PRO A 206 -6.05 10.99 -3.16
N GLU A 207 -5.27 10.14 -3.86
CA GLU A 207 -3.81 10.05 -3.69
C GLU A 207 -3.05 11.11 -4.49
N MET A 208 -3.69 11.66 -5.52
CA MET A 208 -3.12 12.65 -6.41
C MET A 208 -4.21 13.67 -6.75
N PRO A 209 -4.66 14.48 -5.78
CA PRO A 209 -5.90 15.23 -5.87
C PRO A 209 -5.91 16.30 -6.97
N GLY A 210 -4.74 16.71 -7.47
CA GLY A 210 -4.65 17.63 -8.59
C GLY A 210 -3.38 17.51 -9.43
N TRP A 211 -3.50 17.92 -10.69
CA TRP A 211 -2.40 18.05 -11.64
C TRP A 211 -2.07 19.53 -11.89
N GLU A 212 -0.80 19.88 -11.72
CA GLU A 212 -0.32 21.22 -12.04
C GLU A 212 -0.28 21.42 -13.56
N VAL A 213 -0.94 22.45 -14.04
CA VAL A 213 -0.90 22.97 -15.40
C VAL A 213 0.49 23.56 -15.65
N ARG A 214 1.20 23.03 -16.64
CA ARG A 214 2.52 23.50 -17.07
C ARG A 214 2.43 24.44 -18.25
N HIS A 215 1.57 24.11 -19.21
CA HIS A 215 1.41 24.87 -20.42
C HIS A 215 -0.03 24.74 -20.94
N VAL A 216 -0.52 25.79 -21.59
CA VAL A 216 -1.85 25.85 -22.19
C VAL A 216 -1.67 26.35 -23.62
N GLU A 217 -1.93 25.47 -24.58
CA GLU A 217 -1.90 25.73 -26.01
C GLU A 217 -3.30 26.10 -26.48
N ARG A 218 -3.44 27.27 -27.08
CA ARG A 218 -4.71 27.73 -27.66
C ARG A 218 -4.64 27.56 -29.17
N ALA A 219 -5.70 27.03 -29.78
CA ALA A 219 -5.77 26.90 -31.23
C ALA A 219 -5.64 28.26 -31.94
N GLU A 220 -4.73 28.37 -32.91
CA GLU A 220 -4.49 29.62 -33.66
C GLU A 220 -5.69 30.01 -34.56
N ASP A 221 -6.48 29.02 -34.98
CA ASP A 221 -7.64 29.20 -35.87
C ASP A 221 -8.89 29.73 -35.14
N GLY A 222 -8.78 30.04 -33.84
CA GLY A 222 -9.93 30.42 -33.02
C GLY A 222 -10.91 29.27 -32.77
N GLY A 223 -10.45 28.02 -32.91
CA GLY A 223 -11.23 26.84 -32.56
C GLY A 223 -11.46 26.74 -31.05
N ASP A 224 -12.58 26.12 -30.66
CA ASP A 224 -13.00 25.97 -29.26
C ASP A 224 -12.17 24.93 -28.48
N LEU A 225 -10.97 24.56 -28.93
CA LEU A 225 -10.14 23.56 -28.26
C LEU A 225 -8.91 24.18 -27.62
N VAL A 226 -8.61 23.72 -26.41
CA VAL A 226 -7.46 24.13 -25.61
C VAL A 226 -6.67 22.89 -25.20
N GLY A 227 -5.42 22.81 -25.65
CA GLY A 227 -4.49 21.77 -25.24
C GLY A 227 -3.84 22.14 -23.90
N VAL A 228 -3.91 21.25 -22.91
CA VAL A 228 -3.32 21.49 -21.59
C VAL A 228 -2.25 20.43 -21.32
N VAL A 229 -1.04 20.91 -21.05
CA VAL A 229 0.09 20.08 -20.61
C VAL A 229 0.13 20.11 -19.09
N PHE A 230 0.01 18.95 -18.47
CA PHE A 230 0.11 18.80 -17.02
C PHE A 230 1.51 18.36 -16.58
N THR A 231 1.76 18.36 -15.27
CA THR A 231 3.02 17.85 -14.73
C THR A 231 3.16 16.35 -14.96
N GLY A 232 4.14 15.96 -15.78
CA GLY A 232 4.34 14.60 -16.28
C GLY A 232 4.28 14.58 -17.81
N PRO A 233 4.19 13.40 -18.45
CA PRO A 233 4.02 13.27 -19.91
C PRO A 233 2.54 13.39 -20.34
N TYR A 234 1.72 14.11 -19.58
CA TYR A 234 0.26 14.15 -19.77
C TYR A 234 -0.17 15.39 -20.56
N TYR A 235 -0.82 15.14 -21.69
CA TYR A 235 -1.45 16.14 -22.54
C TYR A 235 -2.92 15.79 -22.70
N VAL A 236 -3.81 16.77 -22.52
CA VAL A 236 -5.26 16.61 -22.67
C VAL A 236 -5.82 17.82 -23.41
N GLU A 237 -6.70 17.58 -24.36
CA GLU A 237 -7.46 18.62 -25.06
C GLU A 237 -8.83 18.77 -24.41
N TYR A 238 -9.23 20.01 -24.15
CA TYR A 238 -10.54 20.36 -23.58
C TYR A 238 -11.29 21.31 -24.52
N ASP A 239 -12.62 21.33 -24.40
CA ASP A 239 -13.39 22.44 -24.93
C ASP A 239 -13.07 23.72 -24.12
N ALA A 240 -12.90 24.85 -24.80
CA ALA A 240 -12.54 26.15 -24.22
C ALA A 240 -13.50 26.57 -23.09
N THR A 241 -14.78 26.17 -23.19
CA THR A 241 -15.83 26.47 -22.22
C THR A 241 -16.00 25.41 -21.13
N GLU A 242 -15.29 24.28 -21.24
CA GLU A 242 -15.37 23.19 -20.29
C GLU A 242 -14.89 23.65 -18.90
N LEU A 243 -15.74 23.47 -17.88
CA LEU A 243 -15.45 23.90 -16.52
C LEU A 243 -14.66 22.83 -15.79
N LEU A 244 -13.42 23.17 -15.45
CA LEU A 244 -12.50 22.32 -14.70
C LEU A 244 -12.45 22.73 -13.24
N GLU A 245 -12.44 21.75 -12.34
CA GLU A 245 -12.38 21.99 -10.90
C GLU A 245 -10.93 22.26 -10.49
N LEU A 246 -10.68 23.39 -9.82
CA LEU A 246 -9.37 23.73 -9.30
C LEU A 246 -9.20 23.21 -7.87
N VAL A 247 -7.99 22.76 -7.57
CA VAL A 247 -7.59 22.27 -6.25
C VAL A 247 -6.51 23.17 -5.69
N ASP A 248 -6.52 23.35 -4.37
CA ASP A 248 -5.50 24.12 -3.67
C ASP A 248 -4.13 23.42 -3.74
N GLU A 249 -3.07 24.19 -4.05
CA GLU A 249 -1.69 23.71 -4.08
C GLU A 249 -1.26 23.03 -2.78
N GLN A 250 -1.65 23.58 -1.62
CA GLN A 250 -1.34 22.99 -0.32
C GLN A 250 -1.98 21.62 -0.15
N LEU A 251 -3.19 21.42 -0.67
CA LEU A 251 -3.87 20.13 -0.63
C LEU A 251 -3.13 19.10 -1.49
N VAL A 252 -2.65 19.51 -2.67
CA VAL A 252 -1.83 18.66 -3.54
C VAL A 252 -0.49 18.31 -2.89
N GLU A 253 0.22 19.26 -2.27
CA GLU A 253 1.49 18.97 -1.62
C GLU A 253 1.31 18.11 -0.36
N GLN A 254 0.23 18.31 0.41
CA GLN A 254 -0.12 17.43 1.53
C GLN A 254 -0.38 15.99 1.07
N ALA A 255 -1.13 15.81 -0.03
CA ALA A 255 -1.36 14.48 -0.59
C ALA A 255 -0.06 13.85 -1.08
N ARG A 256 0.81 14.59 -1.78
CA ARG A 256 2.16 14.14 -2.18
C ARG A 256 3.01 13.74 -0.98
N ALA A 257 3.00 14.52 0.10
CA ALA A 257 3.72 14.20 1.32
C ALA A 257 3.20 12.90 1.96
N ARG A 258 1.88 12.71 2.00
CA ARG A 258 1.26 11.46 2.47
C ARG A 258 1.63 10.27 1.58
N ALA A 259 1.59 10.43 0.25
CA ALA A 259 1.98 9.39 -0.69
C ALA A 259 3.47 9.01 -0.54
N ARG A 260 4.37 9.99 -0.41
CA ARG A 260 5.80 9.74 -0.12
C ARG A 260 5.99 8.99 1.21
N ALA A 261 5.25 9.37 2.25
CA ALA A 261 5.29 8.68 3.54
C ALA A 261 4.81 7.22 3.43
N ARG A 262 3.71 6.97 2.69
CA ARG A 262 3.22 5.61 2.41
C ARG A 262 4.25 4.78 1.62
N ALA A 263 4.82 5.32 0.56
CA ALA A 263 5.83 4.65 -0.25
C ALA A 263 7.08 4.31 0.58
N ARG A 264 7.55 5.24 1.42
CA ARG A 264 8.67 5.00 2.34
C ARG A 264 8.36 3.88 3.33
N ARG A 265 7.15 3.86 3.89
CA ARG A 265 6.69 2.80 4.80
C ARG A 265 6.64 1.44 4.08
N ALA A 266 6.15 1.40 2.85
CA ALA A 266 6.11 0.18 2.05
C ALA A 266 7.54 -0.37 1.79
N GLN A 267 8.49 0.51 1.42
CA GLN A 267 9.89 0.12 1.25
C GLN A 267 10.52 -0.40 2.55
N GLN A 268 10.21 0.21 3.70
CA GLN A 268 10.69 -0.27 4.99
C GLN A 268 10.12 -1.65 5.33
N ILE A 269 8.83 -1.87 5.10
CA ILE A 269 8.18 -3.18 5.33
C ILE A 269 8.83 -4.24 4.44
N GLU A 270 9.06 -3.92 3.17
CA GLU A 270 9.71 -4.84 2.23
C GLU A 270 11.15 -5.17 2.63
N GLY A 271 11.94 -4.17 3.04
CA GLY A 271 13.29 -4.41 3.56
C GLY A 271 13.29 -5.27 4.83
N LEU A 272 12.29 -5.14 5.69
CA LEU A 272 12.14 -5.99 6.88
C LEU A 272 11.75 -7.42 6.51
N ARG A 273 10.89 -7.63 5.50
CA ARG A 273 10.54 -8.96 5.00
C ARG A 273 11.74 -9.67 4.40
N GLN A 274 12.50 -8.98 3.55
CA GLN A 274 13.72 -9.53 2.96
C GLN A 274 14.76 -9.91 4.03
N LEU A 275 14.87 -9.11 5.09
CA LEU A 275 15.74 -9.44 6.22
C LEU A 275 15.24 -10.67 6.99
N ALA A 276 13.94 -10.80 7.21
CA ALA A 276 13.33 -11.97 7.86
C ALA A 276 13.56 -13.24 7.02
N ASP A 277 13.26 -13.18 5.72
CA ASP A 277 13.50 -14.28 4.77
C ASP A 277 14.98 -14.71 4.75
N LEU A 278 15.90 -13.75 4.81
CA LEU A 278 17.33 -14.03 4.86
C LEU A 278 17.71 -14.75 6.16
N ALA A 279 17.23 -14.26 7.30
CA ALA A 279 17.49 -14.85 8.61
C ALA A 279 16.89 -16.26 8.76
N GLU A 280 15.77 -16.56 8.09
CA GLU A 280 15.18 -17.89 8.07
C GLU A 280 15.98 -18.89 7.23
N ARG A 281 16.59 -18.43 6.13
CA ARG A 281 17.33 -19.29 5.19
C ARG A 281 18.74 -19.60 5.63
N ASP A 282 19.36 -18.73 6.40
CA ASP A 282 20.75 -18.89 6.84
C ASP A 282 20.88 -18.51 8.33
N GLU A 283 21.05 -19.55 9.15
CA GLU A 283 21.25 -19.47 10.60
C GLU A 283 22.47 -18.63 10.99
N PHE A 284 23.43 -18.46 10.06
CA PHE A 284 24.67 -17.72 10.27
C PHE A 284 24.70 -16.36 9.57
N VAL A 285 23.55 -15.85 9.10
CA VAL A 285 23.48 -14.49 8.55
C VAL A 285 24.07 -13.54 9.56
N PRO A 286 25.19 -12.88 9.25
CA PRO A 286 25.78 -11.91 10.14
C PRO A 286 24.88 -10.68 10.06
N LEU A 287 23.82 -10.68 10.87
CA LEU A 287 23.16 -9.46 11.28
C LEU A 287 24.28 -8.54 11.78
N PRO A 288 24.26 -7.25 11.43
CA PRO A 288 25.32 -6.34 11.83
C PRO A 288 25.59 -6.50 13.34
N PRO A 289 26.86 -6.47 13.78
CA PRO A 289 27.23 -6.70 15.18
C PRO A 289 26.62 -5.63 16.13
N PHE A 290 26.08 -4.56 15.55
CA PHE A 290 25.35 -3.51 16.24
C PHE A 290 23.88 -3.86 16.29
N THR A 291 23.29 -3.58 17.45
CA THR A 291 21.90 -3.90 17.74
C THR A 291 20.97 -3.36 16.67
N LEU A 292 20.22 -4.22 15.98
CA LEU A 292 19.17 -3.74 15.08
C LEU A 292 18.10 -3.06 15.94
N ARG A 293 18.08 -1.73 15.96
CA ARG A 293 17.11 -0.94 16.70
C ARG A 293 15.96 -0.54 15.78
N ILE A 294 14.80 -1.15 15.98
CA ILE A 294 13.58 -0.79 15.27
C ILE A 294 12.76 0.11 16.19
N HIS A 295 12.57 1.36 15.79
CA HIS A 295 11.71 2.32 16.50
C HIS A 295 10.36 2.44 15.78
N ALA A 296 9.29 2.01 16.45
CA ALA A 296 7.93 2.13 15.96
C ALA A 296 7.20 3.25 16.71
N GLY A 297 7.17 4.46 16.13
CA GLY A 297 6.31 5.54 16.59
C GLY A 297 4.86 5.26 16.18
N LEU A 298 4.04 4.81 17.11
CA LEU A 298 2.64 4.47 16.88
C LEU A 298 1.72 5.66 17.17
N ASP A 299 0.57 5.67 16.53
CA ASP A 299 -0.42 6.76 16.60
C ASP A 299 -1.23 6.79 17.91
N SER A 300 -1.23 5.69 18.65
CA SER A 300 -2.05 5.52 19.84
C SER A 300 -1.45 4.53 20.83
N THR A 301 -1.70 4.73 22.11
CA THR A 301 -1.33 3.76 23.16
C THR A 301 -2.04 2.42 22.98
N ALA A 302 -3.24 2.41 22.38
CA ALA A 302 -3.94 1.19 21.99
C ALA A 302 -3.17 0.38 20.93
N ALA A 303 -2.55 1.04 19.96
CA ALA A 303 -1.70 0.37 18.97
C ALA A 303 -0.46 -0.26 19.61
N VAL A 304 0.16 0.43 20.59
CA VAL A 304 1.30 -0.11 21.36
C VAL A 304 0.88 -1.38 22.10
N ARG A 305 -0.28 -1.38 22.78
CA ARG A 305 -0.78 -2.55 23.50
C ARG A 305 -1.10 -3.72 22.57
N ARG A 306 -1.67 -3.46 21.38
CA ARG A 306 -1.92 -4.51 20.38
C ARG A 306 -0.62 -5.16 19.89
N LEU A 307 0.39 -4.35 19.59
CA LEU A 307 1.69 -4.84 19.17
C LEU A 307 2.38 -5.63 20.29
N ALA A 308 2.34 -5.13 21.52
CA ALA A 308 2.90 -5.81 22.68
C ALA A 308 2.23 -7.15 22.94
N ALA A 309 0.90 -7.21 22.88
CA ALA A 309 0.15 -8.46 23.04
C ALA A 309 0.48 -9.49 21.95
N ALA A 310 0.67 -9.05 20.69
CA ALA A 310 1.04 -9.94 19.59
C ALA A 310 2.44 -10.55 19.75
N LEU A 311 3.32 -9.88 20.50
CA LEU A 311 4.71 -10.27 20.73
C LEU A 311 4.94 -10.80 22.16
N ASP A 312 3.87 -10.98 22.94
CA ASP A 312 3.91 -11.36 24.37
C ASP A 312 4.86 -10.48 25.22
N LEU A 313 4.77 -9.16 25.05
CA LEU A 313 5.65 -8.18 25.67
C LEU A 313 4.99 -7.45 26.83
N PRO A 314 5.74 -7.14 27.90
CA PRO A 314 5.28 -6.21 28.91
C PRO A 314 5.16 -4.79 28.33
N VAL A 315 4.05 -4.11 28.64
CA VAL A 315 3.85 -2.69 28.33
C VAL A 315 4.19 -1.86 29.56
N THR A 316 5.06 -0.87 29.40
CA THR A 316 5.31 0.18 30.39
C THR A 316 4.47 1.39 30.04
N GLU A 317 3.63 1.84 30.97
CA GLU A 317 2.88 3.09 30.83
C GLU A 317 3.47 4.14 31.77
N ASP A 318 3.77 5.32 31.24
CA ASP A 318 4.24 6.46 32.02
C ASP A 318 3.43 7.72 31.68
N ARG A 319 3.84 8.88 32.21
CA ARG A 319 3.16 10.16 31.92
C ARG A 319 3.28 10.63 30.47
N TYR A 320 4.17 10.02 29.68
CA TYR A 320 4.44 10.39 28.31
C TYR A 320 3.70 9.51 27.31
N GLY A 321 3.38 8.26 27.67
CA GLY A 321 2.62 7.39 26.80
C GLY A 321 2.68 5.92 27.20
N ALA A 322 2.48 5.05 26.21
CA ALA A 322 2.73 3.63 26.33
C ALA A 322 4.00 3.27 25.57
N ARG A 323 4.82 2.40 26.15
CA ARG A 323 6.06 1.89 25.59
C ARG A 323 6.11 0.37 25.75
N ALA A 324 6.51 -0.33 24.70
CA ALA A 324 6.83 -1.76 24.75
C ALA A 324 8.23 -1.96 24.16
N ASP A 325 9.07 -2.66 24.90
CA ASP A 325 10.43 -2.99 24.48
C ASP A 325 10.56 -4.52 24.34
N TRP A 326 11.08 -4.96 23.20
CA TRP A 326 11.47 -6.35 22.99
C TRP A 326 12.94 -6.44 22.65
N ARG A 327 13.58 -7.44 23.23
CA ARG A 327 14.98 -7.78 22.96
C ARG A 327 15.07 -9.24 22.59
N TYR A 328 15.75 -9.52 21.48
CA TYR A 328 16.06 -10.87 21.02
C TYR A 328 17.56 -10.99 20.77
N GLY A 329 18.16 -12.15 21.08
CA GLY A 329 19.60 -12.35 20.96
C GLY A 329 20.43 -11.65 22.05
N GLY A 330 21.72 -11.44 21.79
CA GLY A 330 22.67 -10.81 22.73
C GLY A 330 23.72 -11.75 23.33
N THR A 331 23.84 -12.96 22.80
CA THR A 331 24.95 -13.90 23.08
C THR A 331 25.67 -14.17 21.76
N GLU A 332 27.00 -14.30 21.75
CA GLU A 332 27.68 -14.74 20.52
C GLU A 332 27.13 -16.13 20.11
N PRO A 333 26.71 -16.35 18.85
CA PRO A 333 26.89 -15.50 17.66
C PRO A 333 25.68 -14.63 17.25
N CYS A 334 24.61 -14.55 18.04
CA CYS A 334 23.39 -13.81 17.72
C CYS A 334 23.43 -12.34 18.22
N PRO A 335 23.61 -11.34 17.34
CA PRO A 335 23.55 -9.94 17.74
C PRO A 335 22.17 -9.57 18.26
N ALA A 336 22.11 -8.64 19.21
CA ALA A 336 20.85 -8.24 19.83
C ALA A 336 19.96 -7.50 18.82
N VAL A 337 18.68 -7.84 18.73
CA VAL A 337 17.65 -7.03 18.07
C VAL A 337 16.86 -6.33 19.17
N HIS A 338 16.62 -5.03 19.03
CA HIS A 338 15.83 -4.23 19.96
C HIS A 338 14.67 -3.55 19.22
N LEU A 339 13.45 -3.94 19.53
CA LEU A 339 12.26 -3.25 19.08
C LEU A 339 11.76 -2.35 20.22
N GLU A 340 11.63 -1.06 19.94
CA GLU A 340 11.00 -0.09 20.84
C GLU A 340 9.76 0.47 20.13
N ALA A 341 8.58 0.15 20.65
CA ALA A 341 7.33 0.73 20.19
C ALA A 341 6.83 1.74 21.21
N SER A 342 6.49 2.95 20.77
CA SER A 342 5.96 3.99 21.65
C SER A 342 4.89 4.83 20.98
N ALA A 343 3.92 5.26 21.78
CA ALA A 343 2.91 6.23 21.36
C ALA A 343 2.65 7.18 22.52
N PRO A 344 2.53 8.50 22.26
CA PRO A 344 2.13 9.44 23.28
C PRO A 344 0.70 9.16 23.73
N HIS A 345 0.35 9.58 24.95
CA HIS A 345 -1.07 9.71 25.29
C HIS A 345 -1.72 10.66 24.27
N GLY A 346 -2.88 10.29 23.73
CA GLY A 346 -3.65 11.16 22.84
C GLY A 346 -3.87 12.54 23.48
N PRO A 347 -4.19 13.59 22.70
CA PRO A 347 -4.33 14.95 23.21
C PRO A 347 -5.26 14.93 24.42
N SER A 348 -4.69 15.05 25.62
CA SER A 348 -5.49 15.08 26.81
C SER A 348 -6.31 16.37 26.73
N ALA A 349 -7.61 16.28 26.95
CA ALA A 349 -8.49 17.44 27.08
C ALA A 349 -8.20 18.27 28.36
N GLY A 350 -6.93 18.33 28.79
CA GLY A 350 -6.48 18.92 30.03
C GLY A 350 -5.28 19.83 29.80
N LYS A 351 -5.55 21.14 29.80
CA LYS A 351 -4.63 22.28 29.96
C LYS A 351 -3.16 21.89 30.22
N SER A 352 -2.33 22.07 29.20
CA SER A 352 -0.87 22.15 29.34
C SER A 352 -0.50 23.39 30.16
N GLY A 353 -0.29 23.20 31.46
CA GLY A 353 0.57 24.06 32.27
C GLY A 353 2.02 23.72 31.94
N ARG A 354 2.80 24.71 31.52
CA ARG A 354 4.27 24.60 31.38
C ARG A 354 4.86 24.07 32.69
N ALA A 355 5.29 22.82 32.72
CA ALA A 355 6.19 22.33 33.74
C ALA A 355 7.62 22.76 33.37
N SER A 356 8.16 23.70 34.14
CA SER A 356 9.57 24.09 34.08
C SER A 356 10.45 22.89 34.40
N VAL A 357 11.43 22.62 33.53
CA VAL A 357 12.49 21.64 33.78
C VAL A 357 13.43 22.23 34.85
N PRO A 358 13.72 21.53 35.96
CA PRO A 358 14.78 21.96 36.87
C PRO A 358 16.14 21.75 36.18
N ALA A 359 16.93 22.82 36.12
CA ALA A 359 18.28 22.78 35.58
C ALA A 359 19.15 21.80 36.39
N LEU A 360 19.88 20.93 35.70
CA LEU A 360 20.92 20.09 36.29
C LEU A 360 22.02 20.96 36.93
N PRO A 361 22.59 20.55 38.08
CA PRO A 361 23.70 21.26 38.69
C PRO A 361 24.96 21.14 37.82
N ALA A 362 25.68 22.25 37.71
CA ALA A 362 26.95 22.35 37.00
C ALA A 362 28.02 21.41 37.59
N ALA A 363 28.80 20.79 36.71
CA ALA A 363 29.94 19.94 37.08
C ALA A 363 30.99 20.74 37.89
N PRO A 364 31.63 20.14 38.90
CA PRO A 364 32.64 20.82 39.70
C PRO A 364 33.92 21.06 38.89
N ALA A 365 34.46 22.28 39.04
CA ALA A 365 35.73 22.72 38.49
C ALA A 365 36.89 21.86 39.01
N SER A 366 37.74 21.37 38.10
CA SER A 366 38.98 20.70 38.44
C SER A 366 40.00 21.72 38.96
N ALA A 367 40.34 21.60 40.24
CA ALA A 367 41.47 22.30 40.85
C ALA A 367 42.78 21.59 40.47
N GLY A 368 43.77 22.37 40.04
CA GLY A 368 45.11 21.87 39.75
C GLY A 368 45.94 21.60 41.01
N THR A 369 46.98 20.77 40.89
CA THR A 369 48.16 20.67 41.78
C THR A 369 49.22 19.89 40.98
N VAL A 370 50.26 20.53 40.45
CA VAL A 370 51.64 20.67 40.99
C VAL A 370 52.45 19.36 41.01
N ASP A 371 53.55 19.41 40.23
CA ASP A 371 54.76 18.57 40.21
C ASP A 371 55.31 18.22 41.62
N PRO A 372 56.00 17.08 41.82
CA PRO A 372 57.45 17.14 41.61
C PRO A 372 58.16 15.85 41.13
N ALA A 373 59.17 16.07 40.29
CA ALA A 373 60.56 15.58 40.32
C ALA A 373 60.96 14.32 41.14
N GLY A 374 61.77 13.49 40.47
CA GLY A 374 62.79 12.59 41.03
C GLY A 374 62.32 11.15 41.20
N ASP A 375 63.06 10.10 40.89
CA ASP A 375 64.44 9.92 40.43
C ASP A 375 64.58 8.42 40.03
N GLU A 376 65.67 8.08 39.37
CA GLU A 376 66.26 6.73 39.28
C GLU A 376 65.64 5.62 38.39
N GLN A 377 66.24 5.50 37.20
CA GLN A 377 66.70 4.27 36.53
C GLN A 377 67.39 3.27 37.50
N PRO A 378 67.55 1.95 37.20
CA PRO A 378 68.09 1.49 35.90
C PRO A 378 67.68 0.09 35.38
N GLY A 379 68.00 -0.12 34.10
CA GLY A 379 68.68 -1.34 33.68
C GLY A 379 67.87 -2.29 32.78
N GLY A 380 68.38 -2.50 31.57
CA GLY A 380 68.10 -3.71 30.80
C GLY A 380 68.25 -3.56 29.31
N ASP A 381 69.49 -3.65 28.82
CA ASP A 381 69.74 -4.11 27.44
C ASP A 381 70.93 -5.07 27.46
N ARG A 382 70.62 -6.37 27.41
CA ARG A 382 71.34 -7.44 26.70
C ARG A 382 70.63 -8.78 26.83
#